data_AF-A0A7J7EDW6-F1
#
_entry.id   AF-A0A7J7EDW6-F1
#
_cell.length_a   1.000
_cell.length_b   1.000
_cell.length_c   1.000
_cell.angle_alpha   90.00
_cell.angle_beta   90.00
_cell.angle_gamma   90.00
#
_symmetry.space_group_name_H-M   'P 1'
#
loop_
_entity.id
_entity.type
_entity.pdbx_description
1 polymer ?
#
loop_
_entity_poly.entity_id
_entity_poly.type
_entity_poly.pdbx_seq_one_letter_code
_entity_poly.pdbx_strand_id
1 'polypeptide(L)'
;MPNLVPPKIPDGERVDFDDIHRKRMEKDLNELQTLIEAHFENRKKEEEELVSLKDRIEKRRAERAEQQRIRNEREKERQTRLAEERARREEEENRRKAEDEARKKKALSNMIHFGGYIQKTERKSGKRQTEREKKKKILAERRKVLAIDHLNEDQLREKAKELWQSIYNLEAEKFDLQEKFKQQKYEVRGHGPPSHAPPAVMGPTPPPAGPFPSLHRHPLRPINVLRNRINDNQKV
;
A
#
# COMPACT_ATOMS: atom_id res chain seq x y z
N MET A 1 61.01 -19.78 -110.89
CA MET A 1 60.24 -19.93 -109.64
C MET A 1 60.86 -19.01 -108.61
N PRO A 2 60.22 -17.91 -108.19
CA PRO A 2 60.78 -17.02 -107.18
C PRO A 2 60.75 -17.69 -105.79
N ASN A 3 61.83 -17.53 -105.04
CA ASN A 3 62.10 -18.17 -103.76
C ASN A 3 61.30 -17.46 -102.64
N LEU A 4 60.34 -18.16 -102.03
CA LEU A 4 59.54 -17.66 -100.90
C LEU A 4 60.39 -17.67 -99.63
N VAL A 5 60.87 -16.50 -99.22
CA VAL A 5 61.52 -16.30 -97.92
C VAL A 5 60.45 -16.29 -96.83
N PRO A 6 60.52 -17.16 -95.80
CA PRO A 6 59.56 -17.15 -94.70
C PRO A 6 59.58 -15.80 -93.95
N PRO A 7 58.42 -15.21 -93.62
CA PRO A 7 58.36 -14.00 -92.82
C PRO A 7 59.01 -14.24 -91.45
N LYS A 8 59.97 -13.39 -91.10
CA LYS A 8 60.59 -13.40 -89.77
C LYS A 8 59.54 -12.92 -88.77
N ILE A 9 59.01 -13.86 -87.98
CA ILE A 9 58.16 -13.56 -86.83
C ILE A 9 59.01 -12.71 -85.88
N PRO A 10 58.54 -11.54 -85.40
CA PRO A 10 59.27 -10.75 -84.43
C PRO A 10 59.58 -11.63 -83.22
N ASP A 11 60.85 -11.68 -82.80
CA ASP A 11 61.30 -12.40 -81.61
C ASP A 11 60.46 -11.94 -80.42
N GLY A 12 59.47 -12.77 -80.08
CA GLY A 12 58.57 -12.53 -78.98
C GLY A 12 59.37 -12.49 -77.71
N GLU A 13 59.29 -11.36 -77.02
CA GLU A 13 59.70 -11.20 -75.64
C GLU A 13 59.21 -12.42 -74.86
N ARG A 14 60.17 -13.23 -74.40
CA ARG A 14 59.91 -14.54 -73.82
C ARG A 14 59.06 -14.33 -72.56
N VAL A 15 57.78 -14.68 -72.65
CA VAL A 15 56.81 -14.51 -71.55
C VAL A 15 57.37 -15.19 -70.29
N ASP A 16 57.71 -14.40 -69.28
CA ASP A 16 58.21 -14.87 -68.00
C ASP A 16 57.03 -15.35 -67.14
N PHE A 17 56.87 -16.67 -67.04
CA PHE A 17 55.81 -17.28 -66.23
C PHE A 17 55.96 -17.00 -64.74
N ASP A 18 57.19 -16.80 -64.24
CA ASP A 18 57.42 -16.44 -62.85
C ASP A 18 56.97 -15.01 -62.58
N ASP A 19 57.10 -14.11 -63.57
CA ASP A 19 56.59 -12.74 -63.49
C ASP A 19 55.07 -12.70 -63.46
N ILE A 20 54.40 -13.53 -64.27
CA ILE A 20 52.94 -13.68 -64.24
C ILE A 20 52.47 -14.19 -62.87
N HIS A 21 53.17 -15.18 -62.31
CA HIS A 21 52.81 -15.73 -61.00
C HIS A 21 53.01 -14.69 -59.88
N ARG A 22 54.12 -13.96 -59.88
CA ARG A 22 54.38 -12.86 -58.92
C ARG A 22 53.31 -11.77 -59.00
N LYS A 23 52.98 -11.30 -60.20
CA LYS A 23 51.95 -10.27 -60.43
C LYS A 23 50.55 -10.74 -59.98
N ARG A 24 50.25 -12.03 -60.15
CA ARG A 24 49.01 -12.62 -59.65
C ARG A 24 48.95 -12.60 -58.12
N MET A 25 50.00 -13.10 -57.46
CA MET A 25 50.08 -13.10 -56.00
C MET A 25 50.03 -11.69 -55.41
N GLU A 26 50.73 -10.73 -56.03
CA GLU A 26 50.70 -9.32 -55.63
C GLU A 26 49.31 -8.71 -55.77
N LYS A 27 48.61 -8.98 -56.89
CA LYS A 27 47.22 -8.56 -57.08
C LYS A 27 46.30 -9.15 -56.02
N ASP A 28 46.37 -10.46 -55.78
CA ASP A 28 45.51 -11.16 -54.84
C ASP A 28 45.76 -10.66 -53.40
N LEU A 29 47.01 -10.37 -53.04
CA LEU A 29 47.37 -9.77 -51.75
C LEU A 29 46.82 -8.34 -51.60
N ASN A 30 46.95 -7.51 -52.63
CA ASN A 30 46.43 -6.14 -52.62
C ASN A 30 44.89 -6.13 -52.56
N GLU A 31 44.24 -7.02 -53.29
CA GLU A 31 42.78 -7.18 -53.26
C GLU A 31 42.32 -7.66 -51.87
N LEU A 32 43.02 -8.62 -51.27
CA LEU A 32 42.75 -9.08 -49.91
C LEU A 32 42.90 -7.96 -48.88
N GLN A 33 43.97 -7.16 -48.95
CA GLN A 33 44.16 -6.00 -48.07
C GLN A 33 43.03 -4.98 -48.22
N THR A 34 42.66 -4.66 -49.46
CA THR A 34 41.56 -3.72 -49.76
C THR A 34 40.23 -4.22 -49.20
N LEU A 35 39.93 -5.52 -49.34
CA LEU A 35 38.71 -6.12 -48.79
C LEU A 35 38.70 -6.09 -47.26
N ILE A 36 39.83 -6.37 -46.62
CA ILE A 36 39.97 -6.31 -45.16
C ILE A 36 39.72 -4.89 -44.67
N GLU A 37 40.39 -3.89 -45.25
CA GLU A 37 40.24 -2.48 -44.88
C GLU A 37 38.81 -1.99 -45.11
N ALA A 38 38.21 -2.29 -46.27
CA ALA A 38 36.84 -1.92 -46.57
C ALA A 38 35.85 -2.54 -45.58
N HIS A 39 36.04 -3.80 -45.18
CA HIS A 39 35.18 -4.45 -44.19
C HIS A 39 35.25 -3.76 -42.82
N PHE A 40 36.46 -3.46 -42.33
CA PHE A 40 36.64 -2.79 -41.05
C PHE A 40 36.11 -1.36 -41.06
N GLU A 41 36.40 -0.59 -42.11
CA GLU A 41 35.92 0.78 -42.25
C GLU A 41 34.39 0.83 -42.36
N ASN A 42 33.77 -0.07 -43.12
CA ASN A 42 32.31 -0.14 -43.22
C ASN A 42 31.68 -0.50 -41.87
N ARG A 43 32.19 -1.54 -41.19
CA ARG A 43 31.70 -1.93 -39.86
C ARG A 43 31.84 -0.80 -38.84
N LYS A 44 32.99 -0.13 -38.83
CA LYS A 44 33.25 0.99 -37.92
C LYS A 44 32.27 2.14 -38.15
N LYS A 45 32.06 2.54 -39.41
CA LYS A 45 31.10 3.60 -39.77
C LYS A 45 29.68 3.22 -39.38
N GLU A 46 29.25 2.01 -39.71
CA GLU A 46 27.92 1.52 -39.33
C GLU A 46 27.73 1.48 -37.82
N GLU A 47 28.75 1.04 -37.05
CA GLU A 47 28.70 1.01 -35.59
C GLU A 47 28.64 2.41 -34.99
N GLU A 48 29.45 3.35 -35.47
CA GLU A 48 29.41 4.75 -35.04
C GLU A 48 28.04 5.40 -35.33
N GLU A 49 27.46 5.16 -36.50
CA GLU A 49 26.12 5.65 -36.85
C GLU A 49 25.03 5.03 -35.94
N LEU A 50 25.13 3.73 -35.68
CA LEU A 50 24.18 3.01 -34.84
C LEU A 50 24.26 3.45 -33.38
N VAL A 51 25.47 3.69 -32.86
CA VAL A 51 25.68 4.28 -31.52
C VAL A 51 25.11 5.69 -31.46
N SER A 52 25.45 6.57 -32.41
CA SER A 52 24.93 7.94 -32.48
C SER A 52 23.39 7.99 -32.56
N LEU A 53 22.77 7.04 -33.27
CA LEU A 53 21.32 6.92 -33.34
C LEU A 53 20.73 6.46 -32.00
N LYS A 54 21.33 5.46 -31.36
CA LYS A 54 20.92 4.98 -30.03
C LYS A 54 21.00 6.09 -28.99
N ASP A 55 22.09 6.84 -28.95
CA ASP A 55 22.29 7.95 -28.01
C ASP A 55 21.22 9.03 -28.20
N ARG A 56 20.87 9.37 -29.44
CA ARG A 56 19.76 10.31 -29.72
C ARG A 56 18.39 9.77 -29.29
N ILE A 57 18.16 8.48 -29.41
CA ILE A 57 16.91 7.86 -28.95
C ILE A 57 16.86 7.86 -27.42
N GLU A 58 17.96 7.50 -26.77
CA GLU A 58 18.08 7.47 -25.32
C GLU A 58 17.92 8.86 -24.72
N LYS A 59 18.59 9.87 -25.29
CA LYS A 59 18.41 11.28 -24.90
C LYS A 59 16.94 11.72 -25.00
N ARG A 60 16.26 11.43 -26.11
CA ARG A 60 14.84 11.75 -26.27
C ARG A 60 13.94 11.00 -25.28
N ARG A 61 14.28 9.76 -24.92
CA ARG A 61 13.54 9.01 -23.89
C ARG A 61 13.76 9.62 -22.51
N ALA A 62 14.99 9.99 -22.17
CA ALA A 62 15.33 10.65 -20.92
C ALA A 62 14.61 12.01 -20.80
N GLU A 63 14.60 12.82 -21.86
CA GLU A 63 13.89 14.10 -21.88
C GLU A 63 12.37 13.92 -21.66
N ARG A 64 11.74 12.92 -22.29
CA ARG A 64 10.31 12.62 -22.05
C ARG A 64 10.07 12.15 -20.62
N ALA A 65 10.94 11.30 -20.08
CA ALA A 65 10.84 10.83 -18.70
C ALA A 65 10.95 12.01 -17.72
N GLU A 66 11.85 12.95 -17.98
CA GLU A 66 12.02 14.15 -17.16
C GLU A 66 10.82 15.09 -17.27
N GLN A 67 10.29 15.32 -18.49
CA GLN A 67 9.05 16.07 -18.68
C GLN A 67 7.88 15.45 -17.90
N GLN A 68 7.79 14.12 -17.87
CA GLN A 68 6.76 13.43 -17.10
C GLN A 68 6.98 13.58 -15.59
N ARG A 69 8.23 13.51 -15.11
CA ARG A 69 8.56 13.78 -13.70
C ARG A 69 8.14 15.19 -13.28
N ILE A 70 8.50 16.20 -14.06
CA ILE A 70 8.15 17.60 -13.80
C ILE A 70 6.63 17.79 -13.79
N ARG A 71 5.90 17.18 -14.73
CA ARG A 71 4.43 17.23 -14.74
C ARG A 71 3.83 16.58 -13.50
N ASN A 72 4.32 15.41 -13.10
CA ASN A 72 3.86 14.70 -11.91
C ASN A 72 4.17 15.48 -10.63
N GLU A 73 5.34 16.12 -10.55
CA GLU A 73 5.74 16.95 -9.42
C GLU A 73 4.86 18.20 -9.29
N ARG A 74 4.64 18.92 -10.40
CA ARG A 74 3.73 20.08 -10.42
C ARG A 74 2.29 19.70 -10.05
N GLU A 75 1.82 18.54 -10.51
CA GLU A 75 0.48 18.06 -10.14
C GLU A 75 0.43 17.70 -8.65
N LYS A 76 1.45 17.01 -8.14
CA LYS A 76 1.55 16.70 -6.71
C LYS A 76 1.58 17.97 -5.87
N GLU A 77 2.33 18.99 -6.26
CA GLU A 77 2.41 20.28 -5.58
C GLU A 77 1.05 21.00 -5.54
N ARG A 78 0.31 20.97 -6.67
CA ARG A 78 -1.05 21.51 -6.71
C ARG A 78 -1.99 20.77 -5.75
N GLN A 79 -1.94 19.44 -5.76
CA GLN A 79 -2.75 18.62 -4.86
C GLN A 79 -2.39 18.86 -3.38
N THR A 80 -1.10 18.99 -3.05
CA THR A 80 -0.67 19.29 -1.68
C THR A 80 -1.12 20.67 -1.24
N ARG A 81 -1.01 21.70 -2.10
CA ARG A 81 -1.47 23.05 -1.76
C ARG A 81 -2.98 23.12 -1.53
N LEU A 82 -3.77 22.43 -2.35
CA LEU A 82 -5.23 22.32 -2.17
C LEU A 82 -5.58 21.56 -0.88
N ALA A 83 -4.84 20.50 -0.57
CA ALA A 83 -5.03 19.74 0.67
C ALA A 83 -4.66 20.58 1.91
N GLU A 84 -3.59 21.37 1.84
CA GLU A 84 -3.14 22.27 2.91
C GLU A 84 -4.12 23.44 3.14
N GLU A 85 -4.62 24.07 2.07
CA GLU A 85 -5.64 25.11 2.16
C GLU A 85 -6.94 24.57 2.78
N ARG A 86 -7.38 23.38 2.33
CA ARG A 86 -8.54 22.70 2.93
C ARG A 86 -8.29 22.35 4.39
N ALA A 87 -7.10 21.86 4.75
CA ALA A 87 -6.74 21.53 6.12
C ALA A 87 -6.73 22.78 7.02
N ARG A 88 -6.17 23.89 6.55
CA ARG A 88 -6.16 25.17 7.27
C ARG A 88 -7.57 25.74 7.46
N ARG A 89 -8.42 25.66 6.43
CA ARG A 89 -9.83 26.08 6.51
C ARG A 89 -10.62 25.20 7.48
N GLU A 90 -10.40 23.88 7.47
CA GLU A 90 -10.99 22.96 8.44
C GLU A 90 -10.50 23.25 9.87
N GLU A 91 -9.23 23.61 10.05
CA GLU A 91 -8.67 23.94 11.36
C GLU A 91 -9.23 25.27 11.92
N GLU A 92 -9.36 26.30 11.08
CA GLU A 92 -10.00 27.58 11.46
C GLU A 92 -11.50 27.42 11.76
N GLU A 93 -12.22 26.61 10.97
CA GLU A 93 -13.64 26.32 11.22
C GLU A 93 -13.83 25.50 12.51
N ASN A 94 -12.93 24.55 12.78
CA ASN A 94 -12.98 23.75 13.99
C ASN A 94 -12.59 24.57 15.23
N ARG A 95 -11.65 25.52 15.11
CA ARG A 95 -11.31 26.48 16.17
C ARG A 95 -12.48 27.41 16.46
N ARG A 96 -13.11 27.98 15.44
CA ARG A 96 -14.30 28.83 15.60
C ARG A 96 -15.48 28.06 16.22
N LYS A 97 -15.74 26.83 15.77
CA LYS A 97 -16.76 25.96 16.38
C LYS A 97 -16.43 25.64 17.83
N ALA A 98 -15.17 25.37 18.17
CA ALA A 98 -14.75 25.14 19.55
C ALA A 98 -14.88 26.39 20.42
N GLU A 99 -14.59 27.58 19.90
CA GLU A 99 -14.77 28.87 20.58
C GLU A 99 -16.27 29.20 20.77
N ASP A 100 -17.10 28.98 19.76
CA ASP A 100 -18.56 29.17 19.87
C ASP A 100 -19.20 28.13 20.81
N GLU A 101 -18.73 26.88 20.80
CA GLU A 101 -19.17 25.84 21.72
C GLU A 101 -18.69 26.11 23.15
N ALA A 102 -17.47 26.63 23.34
CA ALA A 102 -16.96 27.05 24.65
C ALA A 102 -17.71 28.28 25.16
N ARG A 103 -18.03 29.25 24.29
CA ARG A 103 -18.86 30.42 24.64
C ARG A 103 -20.29 30.00 24.99
N LYS A 104 -20.88 29.07 24.22
CA LYS A 104 -22.18 28.47 24.52
C LYS A 104 -22.13 27.66 25.82
N LYS A 105 -21.10 26.85 26.07
CA LYS A 105 -20.90 26.12 27.33
C LYS A 105 -20.67 27.06 28.50
N LYS A 106 -19.94 28.16 28.34
CA LYS A 106 -19.74 29.15 29.41
C LYS A 106 -21.04 29.89 29.74
N ALA A 107 -21.81 30.27 28.72
CA ALA A 107 -23.14 30.87 28.90
C ALA A 107 -24.13 29.86 29.51
N LEU A 108 -24.12 28.61 29.04
CA LEU A 108 -24.96 27.53 29.53
C LEU A 108 -24.51 27.05 30.92
N SER A 109 -23.22 27.09 31.26
CA SER A 109 -22.67 26.74 32.58
C SER A 109 -22.93 27.82 33.62
N ASN A 110 -23.00 29.10 33.23
CA ASN A 110 -23.47 30.17 34.12
C ASN A 110 -24.99 30.06 34.38
N MET A 111 -25.75 29.46 33.47
CA MET A 111 -27.19 29.22 33.62
C MET A 111 -27.52 27.86 34.26
N ILE A 112 -26.64 26.87 34.08
CA ILE A 112 -26.73 25.49 34.57
C ILE A 112 -25.65 25.29 35.63
N HIS A 113 -25.78 25.99 36.75
CA HIS A 113 -25.25 25.52 38.03
C HIS A 113 -26.11 24.36 38.58
N PHE A 114 -26.67 23.53 37.70
CA PHE A 114 -27.57 22.42 38.03
C PHE A 114 -27.22 21.16 37.21
N GLY A 115 -26.37 20.31 37.79
CA GLY A 115 -26.39 18.87 37.50
C GLY A 115 -25.51 18.36 36.36
N GLY A 116 -24.23 18.12 36.65
CA GLY A 116 -23.48 16.88 36.34
C GLY A 116 -23.23 16.39 34.90
N TYR A 117 -23.95 16.87 33.88
CA TYR A 117 -23.95 16.23 32.55
C TYR A 117 -22.95 16.86 31.55
N ILE A 118 -22.46 18.08 31.81
CA ILE A 118 -21.66 18.87 30.86
C ILE A 118 -20.15 18.51 30.86
N GLN A 119 -19.66 17.78 31.86
CA GLN A 119 -18.21 17.55 32.03
C GLN A 119 -17.60 16.55 31.02
N LYS A 120 -18.42 15.80 30.26
CA LYS A 120 -17.95 14.80 29.29
C LYS A 120 -17.74 15.34 27.87
N THR A 121 -18.33 16.48 27.52
CA THR A 121 -18.31 17.01 26.14
C THR A 121 -17.12 17.91 25.84
N GLU A 122 -16.32 18.35 26.82
CA GLU A 122 -15.27 19.38 26.62
C GLU A 122 -13.87 18.85 26.28
N ARG A 123 -13.62 17.52 26.32
CA ARG A 123 -12.31 16.92 25.98
C ARG A 123 -12.09 16.60 24.49
N LYS A 124 -12.86 17.20 23.57
CA LYS A 124 -12.84 16.87 22.13
C LYS A 124 -12.50 18.04 21.20
N SER A 125 -11.62 18.96 21.60
CA SER A 125 -11.01 19.92 20.67
C SER A 125 -9.59 19.49 20.31
N GLY A 126 -9.34 19.38 19.00
CA GLY A 126 -8.23 18.65 18.39
C GLY A 126 -8.75 17.39 17.71
N LYS A 127 -8.74 17.36 16.37
CA LYS A 127 -9.14 16.20 15.55
C LYS A 127 -8.07 15.12 15.71
N ARG A 128 -7.96 14.58 16.94
CA ARG A 128 -7.12 13.42 17.26
C ARG A 128 -7.57 12.32 16.32
N GLN A 129 -6.64 11.84 15.50
CA GLN A 129 -6.86 10.73 14.59
C GLN A 129 -7.63 9.65 15.35
N THR A 130 -8.81 9.31 14.85
CA THR A 130 -9.70 8.40 15.58
C THR A 130 -9.00 7.04 15.71
N GLU A 131 -9.28 6.28 16.77
CA GLU A 131 -8.73 4.92 16.92
C GLU A 131 -9.07 4.04 15.71
N ARG A 132 -10.21 4.32 15.05
CA ARG A 132 -10.60 3.70 13.78
C ARG A 132 -9.63 4.04 12.64
N GLU A 133 -9.25 5.31 12.49
CA GLU A 133 -8.28 5.75 11.48
C GLU A 133 -6.88 5.23 11.76
N LYS A 134 -6.43 5.23 13.03
CA LYS A 134 -5.13 4.64 13.41
C LYS A 134 -5.09 3.16 13.10
N LYS A 135 -6.13 2.40 13.49
CA LYS A 135 -6.26 0.98 13.15
C LYS A 135 -6.22 0.76 11.64
N LYS A 136 -6.96 1.57 10.86
CA LYS A 136 -6.97 1.47 9.40
C LYS A 136 -5.59 1.75 8.80
N LYS A 137 -4.87 2.76 9.30
CA LYS A 137 -3.51 3.10 8.88
C LYS A 137 -2.53 1.95 9.16
N ILE A 138 -2.51 1.43 10.38
CA ILE A 138 -1.62 0.33 10.79
C ILE A 138 -1.92 -0.94 9.97
N LEU A 139 -3.20 -1.28 9.77
CA LEU A 139 -3.57 -2.45 8.96
C LEU A 139 -3.20 -2.28 7.48
N ALA A 140 -3.31 -1.07 6.93
CA ALA A 140 -2.89 -0.78 5.56
C ALA A 140 -1.36 -0.91 5.41
N GLU A 141 -0.58 -0.44 6.37
CA GLU A 141 0.88 -0.56 6.40
C GLU A 141 1.34 -2.03 6.51
N ARG A 142 0.64 -2.84 7.31
CA ARG A 142 0.90 -4.28 7.41
C ARG A 142 0.49 -5.07 6.16
N ARG A 143 -0.41 -4.53 5.34
CA ARG A 143 -0.93 -5.22 4.15
C ARG A 143 0.09 -5.14 3.02
N LYS A 144 0.81 -6.23 2.78
CA LYS A 144 1.67 -6.38 1.60
C LYS A 144 0.82 -6.61 0.36
N VAL A 145 1.06 -5.84 -0.69
CA VAL A 145 0.41 -6.05 -2.00
C VAL A 145 0.98 -7.32 -2.61
N LEU A 146 0.10 -8.24 -3.00
CA LEU A 146 0.50 -9.50 -3.63
C LEU A 146 0.57 -9.29 -5.14
N ALA A 147 1.76 -9.46 -5.71
CA ALA A 147 1.96 -9.46 -7.16
C ALA A 147 2.20 -10.91 -7.61
N ILE A 148 1.15 -11.56 -8.09
CA ILE A 148 1.14 -13.00 -8.42
C ILE A 148 1.04 -13.28 -9.92
N ASP A 149 0.67 -12.29 -10.72
CA ASP A 149 0.31 -12.47 -12.15
C ASP A 149 1.49 -12.88 -13.05
N HIS A 150 2.73 -12.69 -12.59
CA HIS A 150 3.96 -12.94 -13.34
C HIS A 150 4.78 -14.11 -12.76
N LEU A 151 4.24 -14.84 -11.78
CA LEU A 151 4.93 -15.95 -11.12
C LEU A 151 4.66 -17.28 -11.83
N ASN A 152 5.68 -18.14 -11.88
CA ASN A 152 5.53 -19.52 -12.37
C ASN A 152 4.94 -20.45 -11.30
N GLU A 153 4.59 -21.70 -11.66
CA GLU A 153 3.91 -22.62 -10.75
C GLU A 153 4.69 -22.93 -9.47
N ASP A 154 6.00 -23.15 -9.58
CA ASP A 154 6.86 -23.43 -8.42
C ASP A 154 6.94 -22.23 -7.48
N GLN A 155 7.11 -21.02 -8.03
CA GLN A 155 7.10 -19.77 -7.27
C GLN A 155 5.76 -19.51 -6.59
N LEU A 156 4.64 -19.86 -7.24
CA LEU A 156 3.31 -19.76 -6.64
C LEU A 156 3.15 -20.73 -5.47
N ARG A 157 3.68 -21.96 -5.57
CA ARG A 157 3.68 -22.95 -4.47
C ARG A 157 4.50 -22.46 -3.28
N GLU A 158 5.66 -21.87 -3.52
CA GLU A 158 6.47 -21.26 -2.45
C GLU A 158 5.76 -20.07 -1.79
N LYS A 159 5.18 -19.16 -2.60
CA LYS A 159 4.42 -18.02 -2.07
C LYS A 159 3.19 -18.45 -1.28
N ALA A 160 2.50 -19.52 -1.69
CA ALA A 160 1.40 -20.08 -0.93
C ALA A 160 1.86 -20.58 0.46
N LYS A 161 3.01 -21.27 0.54
CA LYS A 161 3.58 -21.71 1.81
C LYS A 161 3.98 -20.54 2.71
N GLU A 162 4.61 -19.51 2.14
CA GLU A 162 4.97 -18.29 2.89
C GLU A 162 3.73 -17.59 3.47
N LEU A 163 2.68 -17.41 2.67
CA LEU A 163 1.45 -16.78 3.11
C LEU A 163 0.72 -17.60 4.17
N TRP A 164 0.70 -18.93 4.01
CA TRP A 164 0.15 -19.84 5.00
C TRP A 164 0.88 -19.73 6.34
N GLN A 165 2.23 -19.72 6.33
CA GLN A 165 3.03 -19.55 7.54
C GLN A 165 2.78 -18.19 8.20
N SER A 166 2.64 -17.13 7.40
CA SER A 166 2.30 -15.79 7.89
C SER A 166 0.93 -15.76 8.60
N ILE A 167 -0.08 -16.40 8.02
CA ILE A 167 -1.41 -16.52 8.64
C ILE A 167 -1.33 -17.30 9.95
N TYR A 168 -0.62 -18.43 9.94
CA TYR A 168 -0.43 -19.25 11.14
C TYR A 168 0.21 -18.47 12.29
N ASN A 169 1.27 -17.70 12.00
CA ASN A 169 1.93 -16.86 13.01
C ASN A 169 0.98 -15.78 13.57
N LEU A 170 0.19 -15.13 12.72
CA LEU A 170 -0.81 -14.13 13.15
C LEU A 170 -1.92 -14.76 14.01
N GLU A 171 -2.31 -16.01 13.74
CA GLU A 171 -3.27 -16.74 14.56
C GLU A 171 -2.71 -17.12 15.93
N ALA A 172 -1.44 -17.54 15.99
CA ALA A 172 -0.74 -17.81 17.24
C ALA A 172 -0.62 -16.54 18.10
N GLU A 173 -0.20 -15.41 17.53
CA GLU A 173 -0.13 -14.12 18.24
C GLU A 173 -1.52 -13.69 18.76
N LYS A 174 -2.58 -13.88 17.96
CA LYS A 174 -3.95 -13.60 18.37
C LYS A 174 -4.35 -14.46 19.56
N PHE A 175 -4.00 -15.75 19.56
CA PHE A 175 -4.29 -16.66 20.67
C PHE A 175 -3.61 -16.20 21.96
N ASP A 176 -2.31 -15.89 21.92
CA ASP A 176 -1.56 -15.40 23.08
C ASP A 176 -2.14 -14.11 23.64
N LEU A 177 -2.55 -13.18 22.76
CA LEU A 177 -3.21 -11.94 23.18
C LEU A 177 -4.59 -12.18 23.81
N GLN A 178 -5.34 -13.18 23.34
CA GLN A 178 -6.62 -13.56 23.93
C GLN A 178 -6.44 -14.14 25.34
N GLU A 179 -5.45 -15.01 25.54
CA GLU A 179 -5.14 -15.57 26.86
C GLU A 179 -4.65 -14.48 27.83
N LYS A 180 -3.73 -13.61 27.38
CA LYS A 180 -3.30 -12.43 28.16
C LYS A 180 -4.47 -11.54 28.54
N PHE A 181 -5.41 -11.30 27.62
CA PHE A 181 -6.58 -10.49 27.90
C PHE A 181 -7.51 -11.12 28.95
N LYS A 182 -7.69 -12.46 28.92
CA LYS A 182 -8.45 -13.19 29.95
C LYS A 182 -7.81 -13.03 31.33
N GLN A 183 -6.49 -13.17 31.41
CA GLN A 183 -5.72 -13.02 32.64
C GLN A 183 -5.81 -11.59 33.20
N GLN A 184 -5.58 -10.57 32.36
CA GLN A 184 -5.74 -9.17 32.76
C GLN A 184 -7.16 -8.87 33.27
N LYS A 185 -8.18 -9.44 32.64
CA LYS A 185 -9.57 -9.30 33.07
C LYS A 185 -9.81 -9.93 34.45
N TYR A 186 -9.09 -10.98 34.80
CA TYR A 186 -9.14 -11.57 36.15
C TYR A 186 -8.45 -10.66 37.17
N GLU A 187 -7.23 -10.19 36.88
CA GLU A 187 -6.46 -9.28 37.74
C GLU A 187 -7.21 -7.98 38.05
N VAL A 188 -7.79 -7.33 37.02
CA VAL A 188 -8.57 -6.10 37.19
C VAL A 188 -9.80 -6.33 38.08
N ARG A 189 -10.41 -7.53 38.04
CA ARG A 189 -11.54 -7.88 38.91
C ARG A 189 -11.10 -8.23 40.33
N GLY A 190 -9.91 -8.82 40.51
CA GLY A 190 -9.32 -9.11 41.81
C GLY A 190 -8.83 -7.88 42.57
N HIS A 191 -8.57 -6.77 41.87
CA HIS A 191 -8.07 -5.51 42.45
C HIS A 191 -9.12 -4.38 42.57
N GLY A 192 -10.42 -4.69 42.48
CA GLY A 192 -11.46 -3.71 42.83
C GLY A 192 -11.40 -3.33 44.31
N PRO A 193 -11.63 -2.06 44.69
CA PRO A 193 -11.68 -1.68 46.11
C PRO A 193 -12.74 -2.52 46.82
N PRO A 194 -12.57 -2.86 48.11
CA PRO A 194 -13.57 -3.64 48.83
C PRO A 194 -14.89 -2.86 48.79
N SER A 195 -15.85 -3.38 48.03
CA SER A 195 -17.22 -2.89 48.07
C SER A 195 -17.75 -3.20 49.47
N HIS A 196 -18.51 -2.25 50.01
CA HIS A 196 -18.99 -2.19 51.37
C HIS A 196 -19.25 -3.54 52.04
N ALA A 197 -18.72 -3.68 53.26
CA ALA A 197 -19.22 -4.66 54.21
C ALA A 197 -20.75 -4.57 54.24
N PRO A 198 -21.48 -5.69 54.08
CA PRO A 198 -22.91 -5.68 54.27
C PRO A 198 -23.22 -5.20 55.70
N PRO A 199 -24.27 -4.39 55.92
CA PRO A 199 -24.68 -4.06 57.28
C PRO A 199 -24.94 -5.38 58.03
N ALA A 200 -24.31 -5.50 59.20
CA ALA A 200 -24.49 -6.65 60.07
C ALA A 200 -25.99 -6.88 60.31
N VAL A 201 -26.48 -8.01 59.82
CA VAL A 201 -27.82 -8.51 60.10
C VAL A 201 -27.86 -8.77 61.60
N MET A 202 -28.52 -7.88 62.36
CA MET A 202 -28.95 -8.21 63.70
C MET A 202 -29.91 -9.40 63.61
N GLY A 203 -29.65 -10.43 64.41
CA GLY A 203 -30.39 -11.68 64.41
C GLY A 203 -31.89 -11.50 64.67
N PRO A 204 -32.69 -12.56 64.43
CA PRO A 204 -34.15 -12.50 64.51
C PRO A 204 -34.60 -12.29 65.96
N THR A 205 -35.32 -11.21 66.21
CA THR A 205 -36.13 -11.04 67.42
C THR A 205 -37.39 -11.92 67.32
N PRO A 206 -37.85 -12.54 68.42
CA PRO A 206 -39.04 -13.40 68.40
C PRO A 206 -40.33 -12.57 68.26
N PRO A 207 -41.40 -13.12 67.64
CA PRO A 207 -42.64 -12.38 67.45
C PRO A 207 -43.48 -12.36 68.75
N PRO A 208 -44.11 -11.23 69.12
CA PRO A 208 -45.18 -11.23 70.09
C PRO A 208 -46.51 -11.68 69.44
N ALA A 209 -47.30 -12.40 70.24
CA ALA A 209 -48.58 -13.00 69.90
C ALA A 209 -49.63 -11.98 69.40
N GLY A 210 -50.52 -12.43 68.50
CA GLY A 210 -51.58 -11.63 67.89
C GLY A 210 -52.66 -11.11 68.86
N PRO A 211 -53.67 -10.40 68.33
CA PRO A 211 -54.80 -11.09 67.71
C PRO A 211 -55.28 -10.51 66.35
N PHE A 212 -55.86 -11.40 65.52
CA PHE A 212 -56.64 -11.14 64.28
C PHE A 212 -57.97 -10.40 64.55
N PRO A 213 -58.83 -10.08 63.54
CA PRO A 213 -58.63 -9.76 62.11
C PRO A 213 -59.44 -8.51 61.64
N SER A 214 -59.20 -8.00 60.44
CA SER A 214 -60.31 -7.45 59.63
C SER A 214 -60.08 -7.58 58.13
N LEU A 215 -60.99 -8.29 57.48
CA LEU A 215 -61.20 -8.40 56.04
C LEU A 215 -61.07 -7.05 55.34
N HIS A 216 -60.51 -7.03 54.13
CA HIS A 216 -61.20 -6.52 52.94
C HIS A 216 -60.64 -7.19 51.68
N ARG A 217 -61.57 -7.66 50.86
CA ARG A 217 -61.39 -8.51 49.69
C ARG A 217 -61.52 -7.65 48.42
N HIS A 218 -60.85 -8.10 47.35
CA HIS A 218 -61.09 -7.83 45.91
C HIS A 218 -60.19 -6.81 45.19
N PRO A 219 -60.00 -6.95 43.86
CA PRO A 219 -59.60 -8.17 43.15
C PRO A 219 -58.49 -7.94 42.10
N LEU A 220 -57.79 -9.01 41.74
CA LEU A 220 -56.92 -9.14 40.57
C LEU A 220 -57.70 -9.01 39.25
N ARG A 221 -57.11 -8.41 38.20
CA ARG A 221 -57.05 -8.84 36.77
C ARG A 221 -56.14 -7.87 35.97
N PRO A 222 -55.71 -8.18 34.71
CA PRO A 222 -54.85 -9.28 34.31
C PRO A 222 -53.64 -8.80 33.45
N ILE A 223 -52.61 -9.64 33.35
CA ILE A 223 -51.45 -9.46 32.45
C ILE A 223 -51.93 -9.55 31.00
N ASN A 224 -51.68 -8.50 30.22
CA ASN A 224 -51.92 -8.48 28.79
C ASN A 224 -50.83 -9.24 28.03
N VAL A 225 -51.31 -10.01 27.07
CA VAL A 225 -50.60 -10.87 26.13
C VAL A 225 -49.77 -10.03 25.15
N LEU A 226 -48.50 -10.36 24.95
CA LEU A 226 -47.82 -10.09 23.68
C LEU A 226 -47.21 -11.38 23.13
N ARG A 227 -47.86 -11.89 22.09
CA ARG A 227 -47.34 -12.84 21.13
C ARG A 227 -47.15 -12.08 19.81
N ASN A 228 -46.13 -12.47 19.05
CA ASN A 228 -45.75 -12.02 17.70
C ASN A 228 -45.01 -10.67 17.71
N ARG A 229 -43.98 -10.41 16.90
CA ARG A 229 -43.59 -10.85 15.55
C ARG A 229 -42.17 -10.22 15.39
N ILE A 230 -41.14 -10.73 14.71
CA ILE A 230 -40.94 -10.77 13.25
C ILE A 230 -39.53 -11.38 13.07
N ASN A 231 -39.45 -12.49 12.31
CA ASN A 231 -38.27 -12.86 11.54
C ASN A 231 -38.31 -12.06 10.24
N ASP A 232 -37.24 -11.34 9.91
CA ASP A 232 -36.95 -10.91 8.54
C ASP A 232 -35.44 -10.83 8.37
N ASN A 233 -34.86 -11.90 7.82
CA ASN A 233 -33.48 -11.94 7.41
C ASN A 233 -33.41 -12.67 6.07
N GLN A 234 -33.59 -11.93 4.98
CA GLN A 234 -33.07 -12.20 3.65
C GLN A 234 -33.42 -11.02 2.73
N LYS A 235 -32.42 -10.22 2.37
CA LYS A 235 -32.40 -9.52 1.09
C LYS A 235 -31.01 -9.63 0.46
N VAL A 236 -31.06 -10.19 -0.74
CA VAL A 236 -30.15 -10.14 -1.88
C VAL A 236 -29.40 -8.82 -1.98
#